data_AF-A0A7R9HEH9-F1
#
_entry.id   AF-A0A7R9HEH9-F1
#
_cell.length_a   1.000
_cell.length_b   1.000
_cell.length_c   1.000
_cell.angle_alpha   90.00
_cell.angle_beta   90.00
_cell.angle_gamma   90.00
#
_symmetry.space_group_name_H-M   'P 1'
#
loop_
_entity.id
_entity.type
_entity.pdbx_description
1 polymer ?
#
loop_
_entity_poly.entity_id
_entity_poly.type
_entity_poly.pdbx_seq_one_letter_code
_entity_poly.pdbx_strand_id
1 'polypeptide(L)'
;FFRILEIQEELKSTLKICQVGRSHLFLAKHQFTTASLGILANYRKRQVVQGLLYYLQTIKTLQRTDERLQELLSEGDYPSAIRLLLECQNAAATYKHFTCVAALSGKLQDTLEMAEEQLDQALSQECHQGLFNTMIPALSWEVMT
;
A
#
# COMPACT_ATOMS: atom_id res chain seq x y z
N PHE A 1 -28.89 -67.25 -40.34
CA PHE A 1 -29.67 -66.76 -39.18
C PHE A 1 -28.81 -66.49 -37.95
N PHE A 2 -28.07 -67.47 -37.42
CA PHE A 2 -27.25 -67.30 -36.21
C PHE A 2 -26.24 -66.14 -36.28
N ARG A 3 -25.49 -66.05 -37.39
CA ARG A 3 -24.52 -64.95 -37.66
C ARG A 3 -25.15 -63.55 -37.68
N ILE A 4 -26.42 -63.44 -38.12
CA ILE A 4 -27.12 -62.16 -38.21
C ILE A 4 -27.55 -61.71 -36.81
N LEU A 5 -27.99 -62.65 -35.96
CA LEU A 5 -28.32 -62.38 -34.56
C LEU A 5 -27.09 -61.93 -33.76
N GLU A 6 -25.96 -62.63 -33.94
CA GLU A 6 -24.69 -62.31 -33.30
C GLU A 6 -24.21 -60.89 -33.66
N ILE A 7 -24.20 -60.55 -34.96
CA ILE A 7 -23.85 -59.19 -35.43
C ILE A 7 -24.83 -58.14 -34.90
N GLN A 8 -26.12 -58.44 -34.82
CA GLN A 8 -27.12 -57.51 -34.30
C GLN A 8 -26.92 -57.23 -32.81
N GLU A 9 -26.50 -58.24 -32.04
CA GLU A 9 -26.19 -58.10 -30.62
C GLU A 9 -24.90 -57.29 -30.41
N GLU A 10 -23.87 -57.55 -31.21
CA GLU A 10 -22.61 -56.82 -31.20
C GLU A 10 -22.81 -55.33 -31.57
N LEU A 11 -23.67 -55.05 -32.57
CA LEU A 11 -24.05 -53.69 -32.96
C LEU A 11 -24.79 -52.96 -31.83
N LYS A 12 -25.71 -53.64 -31.14
CA LYS A 12 -26.41 -53.06 -29.97
C LYS A 12 -25.45 -52.75 -28.84
N SER A 13 -24.49 -53.65 -28.57
CA SER A 13 -23.46 -53.45 -27.55
C SER A 13 -22.57 -52.25 -27.88
N THR A 14 -22.03 -52.20 -29.10
CA THR A 14 -21.18 -51.07 -29.56
C THR A 14 -21.93 -49.75 -29.58
N LEU A 15 -23.22 -49.74 -29.97
CA LEU A 15 -24.06 -48.54 -29.92
C LEU A 15 -24.26 -48.05 -28.48
N LYS A 16 -24.48 -48.96 -27.54
CA LYS A 16 -24.59 -48.63 -26.11
C LYS A 16 -23.29 -48.09 -25.54
N ILE A 17 -22.14 -48.70 -25.88
CA ILE A 17 -20.82 -48.20 -25.50
C ILE A 17 -20.59 -46.79 -26.06
N CYS A 18 -20.99 -46.54 -27.30
CA CYS A 18 -20.84 -45.23 -27.93
C CYS A 18 -21.73 -44.16 -27.26
N GLN A 19 -22.97 -44.51 -26.89
CA GLN A 19 -23.87 -43.61 -26.15
C GLN A 19 -23.33 -43.27 -24.76
N VAL A 20 -22.86 -44.28 -24.03
CA VAL A 20 -22.24 -44.10 -22.70
C VAL A 20 -20.99 -43.23 -22.85
N GLY A 21 -20.08 -43.56 -23.77
CA GLY A 21 -18.87 -42.80 -24.04
C GLY A 21 -19.15 -41.33 -24.35
N ARG A 22 -20.14 -41.04 -25.21
CA ARG A 22 -20.56 -39.65 -25.49
C ARG A 22 -21.08 -38.93 -24.25
N SER A 23 -21.86 -39.61 -23.41
CA SER A 23 -22.40 -39.05 -22.18
C SER A 23 -21.29 -38.71 -21.16
N HIS A 24 -20.33 -39.62 -20.98
CA HIS A 24 -19.17 -39.38 -20.11
C HIS A 24 -18.29 -38.24 -20.63
N LEU A 25 -18.03 -38.17 -21.94
CA LEU A 25 -17.24 -37.09 -22.52
C LEU A 25 -17.93 -35.73 -22.35
N PHE A 26 -19.26 -35.70 -22.49
CA PHE A 26 -20.05 -34.49 -22.25
C PHE A 26 -19.96 -34.05 -20.79
N LEU A 27 -20.13 -34.98 -19.84
CA LEU A 27 -20.01 -34.70 -18.42
C LEU A 27 -18.59 -34.21 -18.06
N ALA A 28 -17.55 -34.89 -18.56
CA ALA A 28 -16.16 -34.50 -18.33
C ALA A 28 -15.86 -33.10 -18.88
N LYS A 29 -16.35 -32.77 -20.08
CA LYS A 29 -16.23 -31.42 -20.65
C LYS A 29 -16.91 -30.38 -19.76
N HIS A 30 -18.12 -30.68 -19.27
CA HIS A 30 -18.86 -29.75 -18.41
C HIS A 30 -18.14 -29.53 -17.07
N GLN A 31 -17.74 -30.61 -16.41
CA GLN A 31 -16.99 -30.56 -15.15
C GLN A 31 -15.66 -29.82 -15.30
N PHE A 32 -14.91 -30.09 -16.38
CA PHE A 32 -13.67 -29.38 -16.69
C PHE A 32 -13.93 -27.89 -16.85
N THR A 33 -14.91 -27.50 -17.66
CA THR A 33 -15.26 -26.08 -17.88
C THR A 33 -15.63 -25.40 -16.57
N THR A 34 -16.48 -26.02 -15.75
CA THR A 34 -16.91 -25.48 -14.46
C THR A 34 -15.74 -25.35 -13.48
N ALA A 35 -14.88 -26.36 -13.39
CA ALA A 35 -13.69 -26.33 -12.54
C ALA A 35 -12.70 -25.25 -12.99
N SER A 36 -12.42 -25.13 -14.30
CA SER A 36 -11.54 -24.11 -14.85
C SER A 36 -12.05 -22.69 -14.60
N LEU A 37 -13.37 -22.46 -14.73
CA LEU A 37 -13.98 -21.18 -14.38
C LEU A 37 -13.89 -20.90 -12.88
N GLY A 38 -14.05 -21.92 -12.04
CA GLY A 38 -13.84 -21.82 -10.59
C GLY A 38 -12.41 -21.42 -10.23
N ILE A 39 -11.41 -22.03 -10.87
CA ILE A 39 -9.99 -21.67 -10.70
C ILE A 39 -9.76 -20.22 -11.11
N LEU A 40 -10.30 -19.79 -12.25
CA LEU A 40 -10.16 -18.41 -12.74
C LEU A 40 -10.80 -17.39 -11.79
N ALA A 41 -11.99 -17.70 -11.27
CA ALA A 41 -12.68 -16.85 -10.29
C ALA A 41 -11.85 -16.71 -9.00
N ASN A 42 -11.29 -17.81 -8.50
CA ASN A 42 -10.44 -17.80 -7.32
C ASN A 42 -9.13 -17.04 -7.56
N TYR A 43 -8.53 -17.19 -8.74
CA TYR A 43 -7.35 -16.43 -9.13
C TYR A 43 -7.61 -14.92 -9.15
N ARG A 44 -8.72 -14.48 -9.74
CA ARG A 44 -9.14 -13.07 -9.72
C ARG A 44 -9.36 -12.54 -8.30
N LYS A 45 -10.06 -13.31 -7.45
CA LYS A 45 -10.23 -12.95 -6.03
C LYS A 45 -8.88 -12.80 -5.32
N ARG A 46 -7.95 -13.73 -5.54
CA ARG A 46 -6.61 -13.68 -4.96
C ARG A 46 -5.84 -12.43 -5.41
N GLN A 47 -5.88 -12.06 -6.69
CA GLN A 47 -5.21 -10.86 -7.18
C GLN A 47 -5.73 -9.58 -6.49
N VAL A 48 -7.06 -9.46 -6.34
CA VAL A 48 -7.66 -8.32 -5.64
C VAL A 48 -7.22 -8.26 -4.18
N VAL A 49 -7.24 -9.39 -3.47
CA VAL A 49 -6.81 -9.47 -2.07
C VAL A 49 -5.32 -9.18 -1.92
N GLN A 50 -4.48 -9.63 -2.84
CA GLN A 50 -3.05 -9.32 -2.83
C GLN A 50 -2.79 -7.83 -3.06
N GLY A 51 -3.52 -7.20 -3.99
CA GLY A 51 -3.49 -5.76 -4.17
C GLY A 51 -3.88 -5.02 -2.88
N LEU A 52 -5.00 -5.42 -2.28
CA LEU A 52 -5.45 -4.84 -1.00
C LEU A 52 -4.41 -4.99 0.11
N LEU A 53 -3.82 -6.18 0.26
CA LEU A 53 -2.78 -6.45 1.25
C LEU A 53 -1.56 -5.54 1.04
N TYR A 54 -1.11 -5.40 -0.20
CA TYR A 54 -0.01 -4.50 -0.54
C TYR A 54 -0.31 -3.06 -0.12
N TYR A 55 -1.49 -2.54 -0.47
CA TYR A 55 -1.90 -1.19 -0.09
C TYR A 55 -1.99 -1.01 1.43
N LEU A 56 -2.57 -1.97 2.15
CA LEU A 56 -2.67 -1.93 3.61
C LEU A 56 -1.29 -1.95 4.28
N GLN A 57 -0.36 -2.73 3.75
CA GLN A 57 1.01 -2.78 4.26
C GLN A 57 1.73 -1.44 4.06
N THR A 58 1.56 -0.81 2.89
CA THR A 58 2.09 0.52 2.62
C THR A 58 1.50 1.59 3.56
N ILE A 59 0.19 1.56 3.81
CA ILE A 59 -0.45 2.49 4.76
C ILE A 59 0.12 2.27 6.17
N LYS A 60 0.29 1.01 6.59
CA LYS A 60 0.87 0.68 7.90
C LYS A 60 2.32 1.15 8.03
N THR A 61 3.13 1.03 6.98
CA THR A 61 4.51 1.56 7.01
C THR A 61 4.51 3.08 7.13
N LEU A 62 3.59 3.75 6.44
CA LEU A 62 3.47 5.21 6.48
C LEU A 62 3.01 5.74 7.85
N GLN A 63 2.10 5.03 8.52
CA GLN A 63 1.70 5.36 9.90
C GLN A 63 2.85 5.20 10.89
N ARG A 64 3.66 4.14 10.75
CA ARG A 64 4.84 3.94 11.61
C ARG A 64 5.92 4.99 11.39
N THR A 65 6.10 5.47 10.17
CA THR A 65 7.02 6.57 9.89
C THR A 65 6.52 7.90 10.48
N ASP A 66 5.21 8.10 10.55
CA ASP A 66 4.60 9.28 11.21
C ASP A 66 4.83 9.27 12.73
N GLU A 67 4.64 8.12 13.39
CA GLU A 67 4.99 7.96 14.81
C GLU A 67 6.49 8.26 15.07
N ARG A 68 7.37 7.76 14.20
CA ARG A 68 8.82 8.00 14.30
C ARG A 68 9.20 9.46 14.05
N LEU A 69 8.45 10.15 13.20
CA LEU A 69 8.65 11.57 12.91
C LEU A 69 8.32 12.44 14.13
N GLN A 70 7.24 12.11 14.86
CA GLN A 70 6.90 12.79 16.11
C GLN A 70 7.99 12.64 17.18
N GLU A 71 8.63 11.47 17.25
CA GLU A 71 9.79 11.25 18.13
C GLU A 71 10.99 12.13 17.73
N LEU A 72 11.33 12.21 16.43
CA LEU A 72 12.44 13.03 15.93
C LEU A 72 12.21 14.54 16.15
N LEU A 73 10.96 15.01 16.02
CA LEU A 73 10.60 16.39 16.33
C LEU A 73 10.79 16.69 17.83
N SER A 74 10.51 15.73 18.71
CA SER A 74 10.75 15.88 20.16
C SER A 74 12.23 15.90 20.54
N GLU A 75 13.09 15.29 19.73
CA GLU A 75 14.55 15.25 19.91
C GLU A 75 15.25 16.54 19.40
N GLY A 76 14.54 17.44 18.70
CA GLY A 76 15.07 18.71 18.20
C GLY A 76 15.82 18.62 16.87
N ASP A 77 15.81 17.46 16.21
CA ASP A 77 16.46 17.22 14.92
C ASP A 77 15.54 17.59 13.73
N TYR A 78 15.16 18.86 13.66
CA TYR A 78 14.31 19.44 12.62
C TYR A 78 14.73 19.15 11.16
N PRO A 79 16.03 19.25 10.75
CA PRO A 79 16.39 19.01 9.35
C PRO A 79 16.22 17.54 8.93
N SER A 80 16.46 16.60 9.85
CA SER A 80 16.24 15.17 9.61
C SER A 80 14.75 14.84 9.55
N ALA A 81 13.95 15.46 10.43
CA ALA A 81 12.50 15.32 10.43
C ALA A 81 11.89 15.85 9.12
N ILE A 82 12.23 17.06 8.68
CA ILE A 82 11.70 17.67 7.45
C ILE A 82 12.03 16.83 6.21
N ARG A 83 13.24 16.29 6.10
CA ARG A 83 13.61 15.41 4.98
C ARG A 83 12.75 14.15 4.95
N LEU A 84 12.58 13.50 6.11
CA LEU A 84 11.74 12.30 6.24
C LEU A 84 10.28 12.61 5.92
N LEU A 85 9.81 13.80 6.30
CA LEU A 85 8.46 14.30 6.06
C LEU A 85 8.20 14.50 4.56
N LEU A 86 9.13 15.12 3.84
CA LEU A 86 9.06 15.30 2.38
C LEU A 86 9.06 13.96 1.63
N GLU A 87 9.89 13.00 2.05
CA GLU A 87 9.89 11.65 1.49
C GLU A 87 8.55 10.93 1.73
N CYS A 88 8.00 11.04 2.94
CA CYS A 88 6.70 10.48 3.30
C CYS A 88 5.56 11.14 2.50
N GLN A 89 5.63 12.45 2.28
CA GLN A 89 4.63 13.20 1.53
C GLN A 89 4.65 12.83 0.03
N ASN A 90 5.84 12.63 -0.55
CA ASN A 90 5.98 12.15 -1.93
C ASN A 90 5.49 10.70 -2.09
N ALA A 91 5.82 9.83 -1.13
CA ALA A 91 5.28 8.47 -1.07
C ALA A 91 3.74 8.50 -0.96
N ALA A 92 3.18 9.29 -0.04
CA ALA A 92 1.74 9.46 0.14
C ALA A 92 1.04 10.05 -1.11
N ALA A 93 1.69 10.96 -1.84
CA ALA A 93 1.16 11.53 -3.07
C ALA A 93 0.91 10.48 -4.16
N THR A 94 1.72 9.43 -4.20
CA THR A 94 1.58 8.29 -5.12
C THR A 94 0.33 7.45 -4.81
N TYR A 95 -0.23 7.56 -3.60
CA TYR A 95 -1.39 6.77 -3.14
C TYR A 95 -2.65 7.62 -2.90
N LYS A 96 -2.72 8.85 -3.43
CA LYS A 96 -3.89 9.78 -3.32
C LYS A 96 -5.22 9.20 -3.80
N HIS A 97 -5.20 8.12 -4.58
CA HIS A 97 -6.41 7.41 -5.02
C HIS A 97 -7.19 6.75 -3.87
N PHE A 98 -6.57 6.59 -2.70
CA PHE A 98 -7.22 6.08 -1.50
C PHE A 98 -7.64 7.25 -0.61
N THR A 99 -8.94 7.38 -0.33
CA THR A 99 -9.51 8.43 0.54
C THR A 99 -8.86 8.48 1.92
N CYS A 100 -8.43 7.33 2.46
CA CYS A 100 -7.70 7.25 3.73
C CYS A 100 -6.30 7.87 3.67
N VAL A 101 -5.61 7.72 2.53
CA VAL A 101 -4.28 8.34 2.31
C VAL A 101 -4.40 9.84 2.08
N ALA A 102 -5.48 10.32 1.44
CA ALA A 102 -5.71 11.76 1.28
C ALA A 102 -5.84 12.47 2.64
N ALA A 103 -6.58 11.87 3.60
CA ALA A 103 -6.68 12.39 4.96
C ALA A 103 -5.34 12.36 5.71
N LEU A 104 -4.54 11.31 5.51
CA LEU A 104 -3.20 11.21 6.11
C LEU A 104 -2.21 12.20 5.49
N SER A 105 -2.27 12.41 4.17
CA SER A 105 -1.48 13.43 3.47
C SER A 105 -1.81 14.83 3.96
N GLY A 106 -3.07 15.11 4.33
CA GLY A 106 -3.46 16.36 4.99
C GLY A 106 -2.79 16.50 6.35
N LYS A 107 -2.84 15.47 7.19
CA LYS A 107 -2.17 15.49 8.51
C LYS A 107 -0.65 15.66 8.41
N LEU A 108 -0.01 15.04 7.41
CA LEU A 108 1.41 15.23 7.16
C LEU A 108 1.73 16.66 6.70
N GLN A 109 0.83 17.31 5.96
CA GLN A 109 1.00 18.73 5.62
C GLN A 109 0.89 19.61 6.86
N ASP A 110 -0.08 19.34 7.74
CA ASP A 110 -0.24 20.08 8.99
C ASP A 110 1.00 19.92 9.90
N THR A 111 1.59 18.72 9.97
CA THR A 111 2.82 18.49 10.76
C THR A 111 4.07 19.14 10.15
N LEU A 112 4.12 19.32 8.83
CA LEU A 112 5.17 20.09 8.17
C LEU A 112 5.09 21.58 8.54
N GLU A 113 3.90 22.17 8.44
CA GLU A 113 3.65 23.57 8.81
C GLU A 113 4.01 23.82 10.29
N MET A 114 3.62 22.90 11.18
CA MET A 114 4.03 22.96 12.59
C MET A 114 5.54 22.90 12.79
N ALA A 115 6.25 22.06 12.04
CA ALA A 115 7.71 21.94 12.15
C ALA A 115 8.42 23.21 11.62
N GLU A 116 7.90 23.83 10.56
CA GLU A 116 8.39 25.11 10.04
C GLU A 116 8.18 26.24 11.07
N GLU A 117 6.99 26.34 11.68
CA GLU A 117 6.71 27.33 12.72
C GLU A 117 7.59 27.16 13.97
N GLN A 118 7.83 25.91 14.39
CA GLN A 118 8.71 25.63 15.53
C GLN A 118 10.17 25.98 15.24
N LEU A 119 10.63 25.72 14.02
CA LEU A 119 11.96 26.11 13.57
C LEU A 119 12.10 27.64 13.56
N ASP A 120 11.12 28.37 13.03
CA ASP A 120 11.11 29.84 13.03
C ASP A 120 11.10 30.42 14.45
N GLN A 121 10.34 29.81 15.37
CA GLN A 121 10.34 30.21 16.77
C GLN A 121 11.69 29.95 17.45
N ALA A 122 12.31 28.79 17.22
CA ALA A 122 13.62 28.46 17.77
C ALA A 122 14.71 29.40 17.21
N LEU A 123 14.70 29.67 15.90
CA LEU A 123 15.61 30.62 15.26
C LEU A 123 15.41 32.05 15.78
N SER A 124 14.17 32.48 15.99
CA SER A 124 13.85 33.79 16.59
C SER A 124 14.39 33.91 18.02
N GLN A 125 14.21 32.88 18.85
CA GLN A 125 14.75 32.85 20.22
C GLN A 125 16.28 32.93 20.23
N GLU A 126 16.95 32.16 19.37
CA GLU A 126 18.41 32.23 19.22
C GLU A 126 18.88 33.60 18.67
N CYS A 127 18.10 34.24 17.80
CA CYS A 127 18.40 35.60 17.32
C CYS A 127 18.23 36.65 18.43
N HIS A 128 17.20 36.54 19.26
CA HIS A 128 16.98 37.40 20.42
C HIS A 128 18.08 37.21 21.49
N GLN A 129 18.48 35.96 21.74
CA GLN A 129 19.55 35.61 22.69
C GLN A 129 20.93 36.08 22.18
N GLY A 130 21.19 35.92 20.87
CA GLY A 130 22.41 36.40 20.20
C GLY A 130 22.51 37.92 20.12
N LEU A 131 21.39 38.62 19.89
CA LEU A 131 21.33 40.08 19.99
C LEU A 131 21.59 40.57 21.42
N PHE A 132 21.08 39.88 22.45
CA PHE A 132 21.38 40.23 23.84
C PHE A 132 22.85 39.98 24.21
N ASN A 133 23.45 38.87 23.74
CA ASN A 133 24.86 38.53 24.01
C ASN A 133 25.87 39.32 23.16
N THR A 134 25.49 39.89 22.03
CA THR A 134 26.36 40.79 21.22
C THR A 134 26.25 42.25 21.65
N MET A 135 25.18 42.63 22.35
CA MET A 135 25.00 44.00 22.87
C MET A 135 25.64 44.23 24.25
N ILE A 136 25.78 43.18 25.09
CA ILE A 136 26.47 43.27 26.40
C ILE A 136 27.99 43.55 26.29
N PRO A 137 28.77 42.96 25.35
CA PRO A 137 30.16 43.33 25.18
C PRO A 137 30.32 44.72 24.55
N ALA A 138 29.39 45.20 23.72
CA ALA A 138 29.51 46.51 23.08
C ALA A 138 29.47 47.68 24.08
N LEU A 139 28.69 47.56 25.16
CA LEU A 139 28.61 48.57 26.23
C LEU A 139 29.79 48.55 27.22
N SER A 140 30.66 47.53 27.19
CA SER A 140 31.82 47.45 28.08
C SER A 140 33.07 48.15 27.50
N TRP A 141 33.15 48.31 26.17
CA TRP A 141 34.31 48.97 25.52
C TRP A 141 34.16 50.50 25.42
N GLU A 142 32.96 51.06 25.57
CA GLU A 142 32.74 52.52 25.58
C GLU A 142 32.90 53.18 26.97
N VAL A 143 33.07 52.41 28.05
CA VAL A 143 33.33 52.95 29.40
C VAL A 143 34.83 52.92 29.75
N MET A 144 35.70 52.52 28.80
CA MET A 144 37.16 52.50 28.98
C MET A 144 37.94 53.33 27.95
N THR A 145 37.33 54.43 27.50
CA THR A 145 37.98 55.61 26.88
C THR A 145 37.36 56.87 27.45
#